data_AF-A0A5K7ZGP0-F1
#
_entry.id   AF-A0A5K7ZGP0-F1
#
_cell.length_a   1.000
_cell.length_b   1.000
_cell.length_c   1.000
_cell.angle_alpha   90.00
_cell.angle_beta   90.00
_cell.angle_gamma   90.00
#
_symmetry.space_group_name_H-M   'P 1'
#
loop_
_entity.id
_entity.type
_entity.pdbx_description
1 polymer ?
#
loop_
_entity_poly.entity_id
_entity_poly.type
_entity_poly.pdbx_seq_one_letter_code
_entity_poly.pdbx_strand_id
1 'polypeptide(L)'
;MTAKKEIKLHAIALPDPGVVLTSLLCQSKCHDRMNIRKLKKHIMKIGNEVKLMNKMIKADIYFDGDFYCGRCVDFDVFTQGKTLDELVNNLKEAIQLHFEDDPESSSNYIPNPSLFTMMDLGEIHV
;
A
#
# COMPACT_ATOMS: atom_id res chain seq x y z
N MET A 1 22.17 -20.93 38.82
CA MET A 1 20.71 -20.70 38.86
C MET A 1 20.41 -19.47 38.01
N THR A 2 20.04 -19.63 36.75
CA THR A 2 19.76 -18.53 35.82
C THR A 2 18.26 -18.29 35.75
N ALA A 3 17.80 -17.16 36.28
CA ALA A 3 16.41 -16.73 36.20
C ALA A 3 16.09 -16.31 34.76
N LYS A 4 15.32 -17.13 34.03
CA LYS A 4 14.65 -16.71 32.80
C LYS A 4 13.49 -15.78 33.20
N LYS A 5 13.61 -14.48 32.91
CA LYS A 5 12.48 -13.56 32.99
C LYS A 5 11.84 -13.51 31.61
N GLU A 6 10.82 -14.33 31.39
CA GLU A 6 9.96 -14.21 30.22
C GLU A 6 9.23 -12.86 30.28
N ILE A 7 9.58 -11.97 29.37
CA ILE A 7 8.82 -10.74 29.15
C ILE A 7 7.70 -11.12 28.20
N LYS A 8 6.50 -11.35 28.75
CA LYS A 8 5.26 -11.41 27.97
C LYS A 8 4.99 -10.02 27.41
N LEU A 9 5.36 -9.79 26.16
CA LEU A 9 4.95 -8.60 25.42
C LEU A 9 3.50 -8.82 24.97
N HIS A 10 2.54 -8.30 25.73
CA HIS A 10 1.19 -8.15 25.23
C HIS A 10 1.24 -7.17 24.05
N ALA A 11 0.89 -7.66 22.85
CA ALA A 11 0.79 -6.83 21.65
C ALA A 11 -0.36 -5.84 21.84
N ILE A 12 -0.01 -4.61 22.22
CA ILE A 12 -0.94 -3.49 22.17
C ILE A 12 -0.83 -2.96 20.74
N ALA A 13 -1.90 -3.12 19.96
CA ALA A 13 -2.03 -2.46 18.69
C ALA A 13 -2.00 -0.94 18.94
N LEU A 14 -0.92 -0.28 18.52
CA LEU A 14 -0.82 1.17 18.52
C LEU A 14 -0.61 1.65 17.07
N PRO A 15 -1.34 2.69 16.65
CA PRO A 15 -1.07 3.36 15.39
C PRO A 15 0.19 4.21 15.57
N ASP A 16 0.92 4.40 14.48
CA ASP A 16 2.05 5.31 14.34
C ASP A 16 3.44 4.80 14.81
N PRO A 17 4.36 4.54 13.85
CA PRO A 17 5.71 4.03 14.13
C PRO A 17 6.65 5.06 14.79
N GLY A 18 6.25 6.33 14.88
CA GLY A 18 7.07 7.41 15.44
C GLY A 18 7.23 7.38 16.97
N VAL A 19 6.28 6.78 17.69
CA VAL A 19 6.23 6.82 19.17
C VAL A 19 7.07 5.70 19.82
N VAL A 20 7.38 4.64 19.06
CA VAL A 20 8.13 3.47 19.54
C VAL A 20 9.61 3.81 19.79
N LEU A 21 10.19 4.73 19.03
CA LEU A 21 11.63 5.00 19.09
C LEU A 21 12.06 5.77 20.35
N THR A 22 11.23 6.69 20.85
CA THR A 22 11.56 7.57 21.98
C THR A 22 11.38 6.88 23.34
N SER A 23 10.45 5.93 23.46
CA SER A 23 10.22 5.19 24.72
C SER A 23 11.30 4.14 25.01
N LEU A 24 11.95 3.57 23.99
CA LEU A 24 13.07 2.61 24.15
C LEU A 24 14.42 3.28 24.51
N LEU A 25 14.63 4.55 24.14
CA LEU A 25 15.86 5.28 24.44
C LEU A 25 16.02 5.64 25.92
N CYS A 26 14.92 5.66 26.70
CA CYS A 26 14.97 6.04 28.11
C CYS A 26 15.41 4.91 29.06
N GLN A 27 15.24 3.64 28.68
CA GLN A 27 15.58 2.49 29.56
C GLN A 27 17.02 1.97 29.41
N SER A 28 17.78 2.46 28.44
CA SER A 28 19.07 1.88 28.03
C SER A 28 20.31 2.60 28.57
N LYS A 29 20.18 3.45 29.60
CA LYS A 29 21.33 3.91 30.40
C LYS A 29 21.74 2.90 31.48
N CYS A 30 21.90 1.62 31.13
CA CYS A 30 22.47 0.62 32.04
C CYS A 30 23.17 -0.49 31.24
N HIS A 31 24.52 -0.44 31.22
CA HIS A 31 25.43 -1.57 31.12
C HIS A 31 25.07 -2.72 30.14
N ASP A 32 25.13 -2.46 28.84
CA ASP A 32 25.74 -3.41 27.93
C ASP A 32 26.08 -2.72 26.61
N ARG A 33 27.31 -2.86 26.12
CA ARG A 33 27.65 -2.51 24.73
C ARG A 33 27.03 -3.56 23.82
N MET A 34 25.70 -3.61 23.76
CA MET A 34 24.98 -4.38 22.78
C MET A 34 25.39 -3.81 21.41
N ASN A 35 26.13 -4.64 20.67
CA ASN A 35 26.86 -4.29 19.46
C ASN A 35 25.99 -3.43 18.53
N ILE A 36 26.25 -2.12 18.47
CA ILE A 36 25.46 -1.16 17.68
C ILE A 36 25.35 -1.61 16.22
N ARG A 37 26.32 -2.38 15.70
CA ARG A 37 26.24 -2.97 14.35
C ARG A 37 25.20 -4.09 14.25
N LYS A 38 25.02 -4.90 15.30
CA LYS A 38 24.01 -5.97 15.38
C LYS A 38 22.62 -5.39 15.56
N LEU A 39 22.49 -4.33 16.37
CA LEU A 39 21.25 -3.58 16.51
C LEU A 39 20.90 -2.82 15.21
N LYS A 40 21.86 -2.14 14.57
CA LYS A 40 21.67 -1.51 13.25
C LYS A 40 21.27 -2.54 12.18
N LYS A 41 21.88 -3.72 12.16
CA LYS A 41 21.47 -4.81 11.25
C LYS A 41 20.05 -5.32 11.54
N HIS A 42 19.64 -5.41 12.80
CA HIS A 42 18.27 -5.78 13.17
C HIS A 42 17.27 -4.68 12.81
N ILE A 43 17.57 -3.42 13.10
CA ILE A 43 16.74 -2.26 12.75
C ILE A 43 16.61 -2.12 11.23
N MET A 44 17.70 -2.35 10.49
CA MET A 44 17.68 -2.35 9.02
C MET A 44 16.91 -3.55 8.44
N LYS A 45 16.88 -4.69 9.15
CA LYS A 45 16.00 -5.83 8.83
C LYS A 45 14.52 -5.49 9.05
N ILE A 46 14.20 -4.84 10.17
CA ILE A 46 12.83 -4.41 10.51
C ILE A 46 12.36 -3.30 9.57
N GLY A 47 13.24 -2.37 9.18
CA GLY A 47 12.94 -1.28 8.25
C GLY A 47 12.63 -1.75 6.81
N ASN A 48 13.10 -2.94 6.42
CA ASN A 48 12.82 -3.53 5.11
C ASN A 48 11.48 -4.29 5.06
N GLU A 49 10.77 -4.46 6.19
CA GLU A 49 9.51 -5.21 6.26
C GLU A 49 8.27 -4.31 6.35
N VAL A 50 8.43 -3.00 6.41
CA VAL A 50 7.29 -2.07 6.30
C VAL A 50 7.12 -1.69 4.83
N LYS A 51 6.73 -2.67 4.01
CA LYS A 51 6.30 -2.40 2.63
C LYS A 51 5.05 -1.54 2.71
N LEU A 52 5.16 -0.28 2.28
CA LEU A 52 4.02 0.63 2.20
C LEU A 52 3.07 0.07 1.14
N MET A 53 1.94 -0.48 1.59
CA MET A 53 0.90 -1.01 0.71
C MET A 53 -0.04 0.13 0.32
N ASN A 54 -0.21 0.32 -0.98
CA ASN A 54 -1.09 1.31 -1.57
C ASN A 54 -2.56 0.95 -1.27
N LYS A 55 -3.32 1.96 -0.81
CA LYS A 55 -4.74 1.80 -0.48
C LYS A 55 -5.68 2.12 -1.64
N MET A 56 -5.12 2.67 -2.71
CA MET A 56 -5.87 3.27 -3.80
C MET A 56 -5.21 2.95 -5.13
N ILE A 57 -6.03 2.61 -6.11
CA ILE A 57 -5.67 2.48 -7.52
C ILE A 57 -6.25 3.69 -8.23
N LYS A 58 -5.45 4.36 -9.05
CA LYS A 58 -5.91 5.54 -9.82
C LYS A 58 -6.17 5.15 -11.27
N ALA A 59 -7.26 5.68 -11.81
CA ALA A 59 -7.59 5.55 -13.22
C ALA A 59 -8.12 6.87 -13.80
N ASP A 60 -7.88 7.07 -15.08
CA ASP A 60 -8.39 8.20 -15.86
C ASP A 60 -9.48 7.70 -16.80
N ILE A 61 -10.58 8.44 -16.87
CA ILE A 61 -11.72 8.16 -17.75
C ILE A 61 -11.92 9.36 -18.67
N TYR A 62 -12.05 9.08 -19.97
CA TYR A 62 -12.38 10.07 -20.98
C TYR A 62 -13.32 9.47 -22.02
N PHE A 63 -13.99 10.33 -22.79
CA PHE A 63 -14.88 9.93 -23.87
C PHE A 63 -14.21 10.24 -25.22
N ASP A 64 -14.13 9.26 -26.12
CA ASP A 64 -13.46 9.41 -27.42
C ASP A 64 -14.37 9.86 -28.57
N GLY A 65 -15.68 9.94 -28.31
CA GLY A 65 -16.71 10.24 -29.32
C GLY A 65 -17.73 9.11 -29.48
N ASP A 66 -17.30 7.86 -29.34
CA ASP A 66 -18.13 6.66 -29.52
C ASP A 66 -18.16 5.79 -28.26
N PHE A 67 -17.07 5.75 -27.48
CA PHE A 67 -16.91 4.94 -26.29
C PHE A 67 -16.34 5.73 -25.11
N TYR A 68 -16.67 5.26 -23.91
CA TYR A 68 -15.95 5.64 -22.70
C TYR A 68 -14.70 4.77 -22.60
N CYS A 69 -13.55 5.42 -22.43
CA CYS A 69 -12.24 4.80 -22.30
C CYS A 69 -11.72 5.00 -20.88
N GLY A 70 -11.21 3.93 -20.27
CA GLY A 70 -10.65 3.93 -18.94
C GLY A 70 -9.22 3.40 -18.95
N ARG A 71 -8.31 4.13 -18.30
CA ARG A 71 -6.90 3.75 -18.21
C ARG A 71 -6.41 3.80 -16.76
N CYS A 72 -5.73 2.77 -16.29
CA CYS A 72 -5.03 2.82 -15.00
C CYS A 72 -3.73 3.63 -15.09
N VAL A 73 -3.44 4.41 -14.04
CA VAL A 73 -2.23 5.24 -13.95
C VAL A 73 -1.05 4.45 -13.39
N ASP A 74 -1.34 3.52 -12.47
CA ASP A 74 -0.31 2.80 -11.72
C ASP A 74 0.23 1.57 -12.47
N PHE A 75 -0.50 1.07 -13.48
CA PHE A 75 -0.14 -0.11 -14.28
C PHE A 75 -0.88 -0.09 -15.63
N ASP A 76 -0.39 -0.86 -16.61
CA ASP A 76 -0.88 -0.84 -17.99
C ASP A 76 -2.16 -1.67 -18.17
N VAL A 77 -3.27 -1.13 -17.67
CA VAL A 77 -4.62 -1.64 -17.91
C VAL A 77 -5.43 -0.58 -18.63
N PHE A 78 -6.04 -0.99 -19.74
CA PHE A 78 -6.90 -0.17 -20.57
C PHE A 78 -8.15 -0.93 -20.95
N THR A 79 -9.32 -0.31 -20.78
CA THR A 79 -10.61 -0.88 -21.17
C THR A 79 -11.51 0.20 -21.76
N GLN A 80 -12.54 -0.24 -22.48
CA GLN A 80 -13.56 0.63 -23.05
C GLN A 80 -14.96 0.06 -22.80
N GLY A 81 -15.97 0.93 -22.84
CA GLY A 81 -17.39 0.56 -22.71
C GLY A 81 -18.29 1.57 -23.41
N LYS A 82 -19.48 1.15 -23.84
CA LYS A 82 -20.46 2.06 -24.47
C LYS A 82 -21.13 2.95 -23.46
N THR A 83 -21.24 2.49 -22.21
CA THR A 83 -21.75 3.26 -21.09
C THR A 83 -20.72 3.35 -19.98
N LEU A 84 -20.86 4.34 -19.10
CA LEU A 84 -19.99 4.47 -17.93
C LEU A 84 -20.07 3.24 -17.02
N ASP A 85 -21.26 2.67 -16.82
CA ASP A 85 -21.45 1.46 -16.02
C ASP A 85 -20.73 0.24 -16.63
N GLU A 86 -20.81 0.08 -17.96
CA GLU A 86 -20.11 -0.98 -18.69
C GLU A 86 -18.60 -0.79 -18.56
N LEU A 87 -18.10 0.43 -18.76
CA LEU A 87 -16.68 0.75 -18.59
C LEU A 87 -16.20 0.40 -17.18
N VAL A 88 -16.95 0.77 -16.14
CA VAL A 88 -16.58 0.51 -14.74
C VAL A 88 -16.51 -0.98 -14.44
N ASN A 89 -17.43 -1.78 -14.98
CA ASN A 89 -17.39 -3.24 -14.81
C ASN A 89 -16.18 -3.82 -15.54
N ASN A 90 -15.97 -3.46 -16.81
CA ASN A 90 -14.83 -3.91 -17.61
C ASN A 90 -13.50 -3.54 -16.95
N LEU A 91 -13.40 -2.32 -16.40
CA LEU A 91 -12.20 -1.84 -15.71
C LEU A 91 -11.90 -2.64 -14.44
N LYS A 92 -12.91 -2.96 -13.63
CA LYS A 92 -12.73 -3.80 -12.43
C LYS A 92 -12.28 -5.21 -12.78
N GLU A 93 -12.89 -5.81 -13.79
CA GLU A 93 -12.51 -7.14 -14.28
C GLU A 93 -11.07 -7.15 -14.81
N ALA A 94 -10.69 -6.16 -15.63
CA ALA A 94 -9.35 -6.06 -16.17
C ALA A 94 -8.28 -5.84 -15.08
N ILE A 95 -8.58 -5.04 -14.06
CA ILE A 95 -7.70 -4.88 -12.88
C ILE A 95 -7.55 -6.22 -12.14
N GLN A 96 -8.64 -6.95 -11.96
CA GLN A 96 -8.61 -8.24 -11.29
C GLN A 96 -7.76 -9.26 -12.07
N LEU A 97 -7.97 -9.35 -13.38
CA LEU A 97 -7.18 -10.21 -14.27
C LEU A 97 -5.68 -9.84 -14.24
N HIS A 98 -5.35 -8.55 -14.22
CA HIS A 98 -3.97 -8.09 -14.13
C HIS A 98 -3.26 -8.60 -12.85
N PHE A 99 -3.95 -8.59 -11.71
CA PHE A 99 -3.39 -9.10 -10.45
C PHE A 99 -3.33 -10.63 -10.38
N GLU A 100 -4.17 -11.33 -11.13
CA GLU A 100 -4.10 -12.79 -11.27
C GLU A 100 -2.89 -13.21 -12.11
N ASP A 101 -2.58 -12.46 -13.17
CA ASP A 101 -1.44 -12.72 -14.04
C ASP A 101 -0.09 -12.31 -13.41
N ASP A 102 -0.05 -11.22 -12.64
CA ASP A 102 1.14 -10.73 -11.94
C ASP A 102 0.92 -10.61 -10.42
N PRO A 103 1.17 -11.68 -9.64
CA PRO A 103 1.02 -11.63 -8.18
C PRO A 103 2.06 -10.73 -7.50
N GLU A 104 3.19 -10.41 -8.13
CA GLU A 104 4.16 -9.47 -7.55
C GLU A 104 3.58 -8.06 -7.52
N SER A 105 2.83 -7.65 -8.54
CA SER A 105 2.13 -6.36 -8.59
C SER A 105 1.09 -6.22 -7.47
N SER A 106 0.38 -7.31 -7.14
CA SER A 106 -0.64 -7.34 -6.08
C SER A 106 -0.08 -7.06 -4.69
N SER A 107 1.19 -7.43 -4.46
CA SER A 107 1.86 -7.27 -3.17
C SER A 107 2.15 -5.80 -2.81
N ASN A 108 1.93 -4.87 -3.75
CA ASN A 108 2.03 -3.43 -3.54
C ASN A 108 0.71 -2.81 -3.04
N TYR A 109 -0.39 -3.56 -3.02
CA TYR A 109 -1.72 -3.07 -2.64
C TYR A 109 -2.25 -3.77 -1.40
N ILE A 110 -3.18 -3.11 -0.70
CA ILE A 110 -4.00 -3.77 0.33
C ILE A 110 -4.98 -4.76 -0.34
N PRO A 111 -5.49 -5.77 0.39
CA PRO A 111 -6.40 -6.78 -0.20
C PRO A 111 -7.66 -6.22 -0.88
N ASN A 112 -8.17 -5.07 -0.41
CA ASN A 112 -9.33 -4.39 -0.98
C ASN A 112 -8.98 -2.92 -1.26
N PRO A 113 -8.26 -2.62 -2.36
CA PRO A 113 -7.92 -1.25 -2.69
C PRO A 113 -9.16 -0.51 -3.20
N SER A 114 -9.21 0.79 -2.92
CA SER A 114 -10.23 1.68 -3.47
C SER A 114 -9.85 2.11 -4.90
N LEU A 115 -10.78 2.06 -5.84
CA LEU A 115 -10.57 2.60 -7.18
C LEU A 115 -10.99 4.08 -7.21
N PHE A 116 -10.04 4.96 -7.45
CA PHE A 116 -10.27 6.39 -7.62
C PHE A 116 -10.14 6.75 -9.09
N THR A 117 -11.14 7.45 -9.63
CA THR A 117 -11.18 7.83 -11.03
C THR A 117 -11.23 9.35 -11.19
N MET A 118 -10.39 9.86 -12.09
CA MET A 118 -10.55 11.21 -12.64
C MET A 118 -11.30 11.09 -13.95
N MET A 119 -12.40 11.83 -14.11
CA MET A 119 -13.19 11.83 -15.34
C MET A 119 -13.09 13.19 -16.02
N ASP A 120 -12.68 13.19 -17.28
CA ASP A 120 -12.78 14.37 -18.14
C ASP A 120 -14.23 14.53 -18.62
N LEU A 121 -14.80 15.70 -18.37
CA LEU A 121 -16.17 16.06 -18.76
C LEU A 121 -16.22 16.97 -20.00
N GLY A 122 -15.07 17.28 -20.59
CA GLY A 122 -14.96 18.09 -21.79
C GLY A 122 -15.09 19.59 -21.56
N GLU A 123 -15.28 20.33 -22.66
CA GLU A 123 -15.29 21.79 -22.68
C GLU A 123 -16.59 22.38 -22.11
N ILE A 124 -16.45 23.39 -21.25
CA ILE A 124 -17.56 24.21 -20.76
C ILE A 124 -17.51 25.55 -21.47
N HIS A 125 -18.57 25.90 -22.19
CA HIS A 125 -18.73 27.24 -22.73
C HIS A 125 -19.24 28.17 -21.62
N VAL A 126 -18.48 29.22 -21.31
CA VAL A 126 -18.79 30.22 -20.26
C VAL A 126 -19.36 31.48 -20.89
#